data_AF-A0A952CSC9-F1
#
_entry.id   AF-A0A952CSC9-F1
#
_cell.length_a   1.000
_cell.length_b   1.000
_cell.length_c   1.000
_cell.angle_alpha   90.00
_cell.angle_beta   90.00
_cell.angle_gamma   90.00
#
_symmetry.space_group_name_H-M   'P 1'
#
loop_
_entity.id
_entity.type
_entity.pdbx_description
1 polymer ?
#
loop_
_entity_poly.entity_id
_entity_poly.type
_entity_poly.pdbx_seq_one_letter_code
_entity_poly.pdbx_strand_id
1 'polypeptide(L)'
;MRVRPAYYLVSSLNWFANVLPMAVSVLLAQSRGLTLTDVGLFMGAYALTVVVLELPSGALADAVGRKRVFLAASALQVVAKAVFLTAFGLPAFVLYGLLAGAARALASGALEAWFIDALQAEEPGVDLQPALAAGGAYNLAALAAGTAAG
;
A
#
# COMPACT_ATOMS: atom_id res chain seq x y z
N MET A 1 -20.47 -5.53 12.64
CA MET A 1 -19.65 -4.33 12.36
C MET A 1 -20.09 -3.83 11.00
N ARG A 2 -20.45 -2.54 10.82
CA ARG A 2 -20.88 -2.05 9.51
C ARG A 2 -19.67 -2.09 8.55
N VAL A 3 -19.72 -2.91 7.50
CA VAL A 3 -18.58 -3.18 6.58
C VAL A 3 -18.09 -1.91 5.87
N ARG A 4 -19.00 -1.02 5.47
CA ARG A 4 -18.71 0.23 4.75
C ARG A 4 -17.79 1.21 5.51
N PRO A 5 -18.12 1.69 6.73
CA PRO A 5 -17.25 2.62 7.45
C PRO A 5 -15.89 2.01 7.82
N ALA A 6 -15.82 0.70 8.06
CA ALA A 6 -14.55 0.02 8.30
C ALA A 6 -13.66 0.06 7.04
N TYR A 7 -14.22 -0.23 5.87
CA TYR A 7 -13.51 -0.14 4.61
C TYR A 7 -13.01 1.28 4.33
N TYR A 8 -13.89 2.29 4.42
CA TYR A 8 -13.51 3.69 4.15
C TYR A 8 -12.37 4.17 5.06
N LEU A 9 -12.43 3.85 6.35
CA LEU A 9 -11.39 4.24 7.28
C LEU A 9 -10.07 3.54 6.98
N VAL A 10 -10.09 2.22 6.81
CA VAL A 10 -8.88 1.43 6.57
C VAL A 10 -8.23 1.78 5.24
N SER A 11 -9.03 1.97 4.17
CA SER A 11 -8.52 2.35 2.85
C SER A 11 -7.91 3.75 2.87
N SER A 12 -8.59 4.71 3.52
CA SER A 12 -8.09 6.08 3.65
C SER A 12 -6.79 6.14 4.43
N LEU A 13 -6.72 5.45 5.58
CA LEU A 13 -5.50 5.38 6.38
C LEU A 13 -4.35 4.73 5.61
N ASN A 14 -4.64 3.70 4.81
CA ASN A 14 -3.64 3.06 3.97
C ASN A 14 -3.07 4.04 2.92
N TRP A 15 -3.93 4.77 2.20
CA TRP A 15 -3.49 5.76 1.21
C TRP A 15 -2.71 6.90 1.85
N PHE A 16 -3.26 7.51 2.90
CA PHE A 16 -2.59 8.58 3.64
C PHE A 16 -1.20 8.16 4.09
N ALA A 17 -1.09 7.00 4.76
CA ALA A 17 0.15 6.53 5.33
C ALA A 17 1.20 6.15 4.27
N ASN A 18 0.80 5.80 3.04
CA ASN A 18 1.72 5.46 1.96
C ASN A 18 2.16 6.68 1.15
N VAL A 19 1.30 7.69 1.01
CA VAL A 19 1.60 8.92 0.27
C VAL A 19 2.46 9.88 1.09
N LEU A 20 2.23 9.98 2.40
CA LEU A 20 2.97 10.89 3.28
C LEU A 20 4.51 10.73 3.17
N PRO A 21 5.10 9.52 3.23
CA PRO A 21 6.54 9.36 3.09
C PRO A 21 7.03 9.56 1.65
N MET A 22 6.17 9.40 0.65
CA MET A 22 6.54 9.50 -0.76
C MET A 22 7.03 10.91 -1.08
N ALA A 23 6.37 11.93 -0.56
CA ALA A 23 6.74 13.35 -0.75
C ALA A 23 8.16 13.66 -0.26
N VAL A 24 8.54 13.12 0.89
CA VAL A 24 9.85 13.36 1.52
C VAL A 24 10.93 12.34 1.17
N SER A 25 10.58 11.25 0.47
CA SER A 25 11.48 10.09 0.28
C SER A 25 12.77 10.42 -0.46
N VAL A 26 12.67 11.22 -1.52
CA VAL A 26 13.83 11.65 -2.32
C VAL A 26 14.72 12.59 -1.51
N LEU A 27 14.12 13.54 -0.77
CA LEU A 27 14.84 14.49 0.07
C LEU A 27 15.59 13.78 1.20
N LEU A 28 14.96 12.79 1.84
CA LEU A 28 15.59 11.99 2.88
C LEU A 28 16.77 11.19 2.30
N ALA A 29 16.59 10.53 1.15
CA ALA A 29 17.66 9.80 0.49
C ALA A 29 18.86 10.71 0.15
N GLN A 30 18.61 11.88 -0.45
CA GLN A 30 19.66 12.84 -0.79
C GLN A 30 20.36 13.42 0.44
N SER A 31 19.63 13.74 1.51
CA SER A 31 20.23 14.21 2.77
C SER A 31 21.12 13.15 3.45
N ARG A 32 20.96 11.87 3.06
CA ARG A 32 21.82 10.75 3.48
C ARG A 32 22.89 10.39 2.44
N GLY A 33 23.14 11.27 1.48
CA GLY A 33 24.23 11.15 0.50
C GLY A 33 23.92 10.29 -0.71
N LEU A 34 22.66 9.86 -0.92
CA LEU A 34 22.28 9.16 -2.14
C LEU A 34 22.18 10.13 -3.33
N THR A 35 22.65 9.69 -4.49
CA THR A 35 22.46 10.40 -5.77
C THR A 35 21.05 10.18 -6.31
N LEU A 36 20.65 10.97 -7.31
CA LEU A 36 19.39 10.71 -8.04
C LEU A 36 19.39 9.35 -8.76
N THR A 37 20.56 8.87 -9.17
CA THR A 37 20.70 7.53 -9.75
C THR A 37 20.38 6.46 -8.70
N ASP A 38 20.90 6.61 -7.47
CA ASP A 38 20.60 5.70 -6.36
C ASP A 38 19.11 5.70 -6.00
N VAL A 39 18.47 6.86 -6.07
CA VAL A 39 17.02 6.98 -5.92
C VAL A 39 16.29 6.17 -6.99
N GLY A 40 16.69 6.33 -8.25
CA GLY A 40 16.17 5.54 -9.36
C GLY A 40 16.33 4.03 -9.14
N LEU A 41 17.47 3.59 -8.58
CA LEU A 41 17.74 2.18 -8.32
C LEU A 41 16.78 1.58 -7.28
N PHE A 42 16.57 2.22 -6.12
CA PHE A 42 15.66 1.65 -5.13
C PHE A 42 14.19 1.75 -5.55
N MET A 43 13.81 2.81 -6.30
CA MET A 43 12.47 2.90 -6.91
C MET A 43 12.28 1.83 -7.99
N GLY A 44 13.32 1.51 -8.75
CA GLY A 44 13.34 0.41 -9.71
C GLY A 44 13.19 -0.95 -9.03
N ALA A 45 13.90 -1.20 -7.93
CA ALA A 45 13.74 -2.40 -7.12
C ALA A 45 12.31 -2.55 -6.57
N TYR A 46 11.71 -1.46 -6.09
CA TYR A 46 10.30 -1.42 -5.71
C TYR A 46 9.39 -1.84 -6.88
N ALA A 47 9.50 -1.18 -8.03
CA ALA A 47 8.64 -1.44 -9.19
C ALA A 47 8.79 -2.87 -9.71
N LEU A 48 10.04 -3.36 -9.82
CA LEU A 48 10.33 -4.73 -10.23
C LEU A 48 9.69 -5.74 -9.27
N THR A 49 9.81 -5.51 -7.96
CA THR A 49 9.23 -6.41 -6.96
C THR A 49 7.71 -6.44 -7.05
N VAL A 50 7.06 -5.29 -7.27
CA VAL A 50 5.60 -5.25 -7.51
C VAL A 50 5.24 -6.12 -8.70
N VAL A 51 5.86 -5.89 -9.86
CA VAL A 51 5.55 -6.63 -11.10
C VAL A 51 5.75 -8.14 -10.92
N VAL A 52 6.87 -8.55 -10.30
CA VAL A 52 7.18 -9.96 -10.09
C VAL A 52 6.20 -10.62 -9.14
N LEU A 53 5.74 -9.91 -8.11
CA LEU A 53 4.89 -10.47 -7.06
C LEU A 53 3.39 -10.25 -7.30
N GLU A 54 2.98 -9.46 -8.28
CA GLU A 54 1.57 -9.14 -8.52
C GLU A 54 0.73 -10.40 -8.78
N LEU A 55 1.13 -11.24 -9.74
CA LEU A 55 0.41 -12.48 -10.04
C LEU A 55 0.48 -13.52 -8.88
N PRO A 56 1.65 -13.80 -8.28
CA PRO A 56 1.74 -14.69 -7.12
C PRO A 56 0.93 -14.21 -5.90
N SER A 57 0.91 -12.91 -5.64
CA SER A 57 0.21 -12.33 -4.49
C SER A 57 -1.31 -12.41 -4.62
N GLY A 58 -1.84 -12.26 -5.83
CA GLY A 58 -3.25 -12.51 -6.12
C GLY A 58 -3.65 -13.96 -5.82
N ALA A 59 -2.88 -14.92 -6.35
CA ALA A 59 -3.12 -16.35 -6.07
C ALA A 59 -3.02 -16.68 -4.56
N LEU A 60 -2.08 -16.06 -3.85
CA LEU A 60 -1.96 -16.20 -2.40
C LEU A 60 -3.18 -15.63 -1.66
N ALA A 61 -3.71 -14.48 -2.08
CA ALA A 61 -4.89 -13.85 -1.49
C ALA A 61 -6.14 -14.71 -1.66
N ASP A 62 -6.32 -15.33 -2.82
CA ASP A 62 -7.44 -16.22 -3.07
C ASP A 62 -7.31 -17.57 -2.32
N ALA A 63 -6.09 -18.09 -2.13
CA ALA A 63 -5.85 -19.34 -1.42
C ALA A 63 -5.90 -19.22 0.12
N VAL A 64 -5.28 -18.18 0.69
CA VAL A 64 -5.14 -18.00 2.15
C VAL A 64 -6.26 -17.13 2.73
N GLY A 65 -6.90 -16.31 1.90
CA GLY A 65 -7.94 -15.38 2.26
C GLY A 65 -7.47 -13.93 2.25
N ARG A 66 -8.22 -13.09 1.53
CA ARG A 66 -7.93 -11.67 1.23
C ARG A 66 -7.65 -10.82 2.47
N LYS A 67 -8.45 -10.99 3.54
CA LYS A 67 -8.25 -10.27 4.81
C LYS A 67 -6.90 -10.59 5.46
N ARG A 68 -6.50 -11.88 5.48
CA ARG A 68 -5.25 -12.32 6.12
C ARG A 68 -4.05 -11.81 5.34
N VAL A 69 -4.10 -11.89 4.01
CA VAL A 69 -3.05 -11.36 3.14
C VAL A 69 -2.93 -9.84 3.27
N PHE A 70 -4.03 -9.10 3.34
CA PHE A 70 -3.98 -7.65 3.57
C PHE A 70 -3.36 -7.29 4.93
N LEU A 71 -3.64 -8.04 6.00
CA LEU A 71 -3.01 -7.82 7.31
C LEU A 71 -1.51 -8.13 7.28
N ALA A 72 -1.10 -9.20 6.59
CA ALA A 72 0.32 -9.51 6.39
C ALA A 72 1.03 -8.42 5.57
N ALA A 73 0.38 -7.91 4.52
CA ALA A 73 0.87 -6.79 3.73
C ALA A 73 1.04 -5.53 4.59
N SER A 74 0.08 -5.24 5.46
CA SER A 74 0.12 -4.10 6.37
C SER A 74 1.28 -4.22 7.38
N ALA A 75 1.51 -5.41 7.94
CA ALA A 75 2.65 -5.66 8.82
C ALA A 75 4.00 -5.49 8.07
N LEU A 76 4.10 -6.03 6.86
CA LEU A 76 5.29 -5.88 6.02
C LEU A 76 5.54 -4.41 5.65
N GLN A 77 4.48 -3.63 5.41
CA GLN A 77 4.58 -2.20 5.15
C GLN A 77 5.14 -1.43 6.36
N VAL A 78 4.78 -1.81 7.59
CA VAL A 78 5.35 -1.21 8.81
C VAL A 78 6.84 -1.51 8.90
N VAL A 79 7.24 -2.75 8.62
CA VAL A 79 8.66 -3.14 8.59
C VAL A 79 9.41 -2.34 7.51
N ALA A 80 8.86 -2.21 6.30
CA ALA A 80 9.46 -1.42 5.24
C ALA A 80 9.66 0.05 5.66
N LYS A 81 8.66 0.66 6.32
CA LYS A 81 8.75 2.04 6.83
C LYS A 81 9.79 2.18 7.94
N ALA A 82 9.90 1.20 8.83
CA ALA A 82 10.95 1.19 9.85
C ALA A 82 12.36 1.15 9.20
N VAL A 83 12.55 0.28 8.20
CA VAL A 83 13.80 0.21 7.43
C VAL A 83 14.09 1.55 6.75
N PHE A 84 13.10 2.17 6.10
CA PHE A 84 13.24 3.49 5.46
C PHE A 84 13.69 4.58 6.44
N LEU A 85 13.08 4.64 7.63
CA LEU A 85 13.43 5.62 8.65
C LEU A 85 14.88 5.48 9.13
N THR A 86 15.41 4.27 9.19
CA THR A 86 16.79 4.00 9.64
C THR A 86 17.78 3.76 8.48
N ALA A 87 17.35 3.87 7.22
CA ALA A 87 18.17 3.51 6.07
C ALA A 87 19.30 4.51 5.82
N PHE A 88 20.55 4.03 5.78
CA PHE A 88 21.72 4.77 5.32
C PHE A 88 22.43 4.00 4.21
N GLY A 89 22.79 4.69 3.14
CA GLY A 89 23.43 4.10 1.96
C GLY A 89 22.48 3.31 1.05
N LEU A 90 22.89 3.13 -0.21
CA LEU A 90 22.08 2.48 -1.25
C LEU A 90 21.54 1.10 -0.86
N PRO A 91 22.31 0.16 -0.26
CA PRO A 91 21.79 -1.18 0.06
C PRO A 91 20.58 -1.17 0.99
N ALA A 92 20.55 -0.27 1.98
CA ALA A 92 19.42 -0.16 2.91
C ALA A 92 18.17 0.40 2.21
N PHE A 93 18.35 1.35 1.29
CA PHE A 93 17.25 1.87 0.48
C PHE A 93 16.73 0.85 -0.52
N VAL A 94 17.60 0.02 -1.12
CA VAL A 94 17.18 -1.10 -1.98
C VAL A 94 16.38 -2.12 -1.18
N LEU A 95 16.83 -2.48 0.03
CA LEU A 95 16.06 -3.36 0.93
C LEU A 95 14.68 -2.76 1.24
N TYR A 96 14.60 -1.46 1.53
CA TYR A 96 13.33 -0.75 1.65
C TYR A 96 12.46 -0.91 0.40
N GLY A 97 13.01 -0.68 -0.80
CA GLY A 97 12.29 -0.80 -2.06
C GLY A 97 11.70 -2.19 -2.26
N LEU A 98 12.48 -3.25 -2.02
CA LEU A 98 12.02 -4.64 -2.10
C LEU A 98 10.89 -4.93 -1.11
N LEU A 99 11.04 -4.55 0.17
CA LEU A 99 10.02 -4.78 1.19
C LEU A 99 8.74 -4.00 0.90
N ALA A 100 8.85 -2.74 0.51
CA ALA A 100 7.73 -1.90 0.14
C ALA A 100 7.00 -2.42 -1.11
N GLY A 101 7.75 -2.92 -2.10
CA GLY A 101 7.19 -3.49 -3.32
C GLY A 101 6.41 -4.78 -3.03
N ALA A 102 6.96 -5.65 -2.18
CA ALA A 102 6.27 -6.86 -1.74
C ALA A 102 5.01 -6.54 -0.93
N ALA A 103 5.08 -5.58 0.00
CA ALA A 103 3.91 -5.12 0.74
C ALA A 103 2.83 -4.56 -0.20
N ARG A 104 3.23 -3.76 -1.20
CA ARG A 104 2.31 -3.18 -2.19
C ARG A 104 1.63 -4.26 -3.04
N ALA A 105 2.36 -5.27 -3.50
CA ALA A 105 1.82 -6.37 -4.27
C ALA A 105 0.79 -7.16 -3.45
N LEU A 106 1.13 -7.56 -2.23
CA LEU A 106 0.23 -8.28 -1.31
C LEU A 106 -1.03 -7.49 -0.95
N ALA A 107 -0.93 -6.17 -0.82
CA ALA A 107 -2.08 -5.32 -0.53
C ALA A 107 -2.93 -5.05 -1.79
N SER A 108 -2.39 -5.25 -2.99
CA SER A 108 -3.03 -4.90 -4.26
C SER A 108 -4.31 -5.69 -4.44
N GLY A 109 -5.43 -4.98 -4.59
CA GLY A 109 -6.76 -5.60 -4.77
C GLY A 109 -7.32 -6.34 -3.56
N ALA A 110 -6.51 -6.81 -2.60
CA ALA A 110 -6.96 -7.63 -1.49
C ALA A 110 -7.99 -6.93 -0.58
N LEU A 111 -7.81 -5.63 -0.28
CA LEU A 111 -8.74 -4.88 0.58
C LEU A 111 -10.08 -4.62 -0.11
N GLU A 112 -10.05 -4.21 -1.37
CA GLU A 112 -11.25 -3.95 -2.16
C GLU A 112 -12.02 -5.24 -2.43
N ALA A 113 -11.31 -6.31 -2.78
CA ALA A 113 -11.89 -7.62 -3.01
C ALA A 113 -12.51 -8.20 -1.72
N TRP A 114 -11.84 -8.03 -0.57
CA TRP A 114 -12.44 -8.36 0.74
C TRP A 114 -13.71 -7.53 1.01
N PHE A 115 -13.71 -6.24 0.67
CA PHE A 115 -14.85 -5.37 0.87
C PHE A 115 -16.05 -5.80 0.01
N ILE A 116 -15.81 -6.12 -1.27
CA ILE A 116 -16.83 -6.66 -2.19
C ILE A 116 -17.43 -7.94 -1.61
N ASP A 117 -16.59 -8.91 -1.23
CA ASP A 117 -17.06 -10.19 -0.68
C ASP A 117 -17.89 -9.99 0.59
N ALA A 118 -17.42 -9.12 1.50
CA ALA A 118 -18.09 -8.86 2.77
C ALA A 118 -19.42 -8.11 2.58
N LEU A 119 -19.47 -7.16 1.65
CA LEU A 119 -20.68 -6.37 1.38
C LEU A 119 -21.75 -7.23 0.68
N GLN A 120 -21.36 -8.07 -0.27
CA GLN A 120 -22.29 -9.00 -0.92
C GLN A 120 -22.83 -10.07 0.04
N ALA A 121 -22.04 -10.47 1.04
CA ALA A 121 -22.48 -11.41 2.07
C ALA A 121 -23.50 -10.78 3.04
N GLU A 122 -23.36 -9.49 3.37
CA GLU A 122 -24.34 -8.76 4.21
C GLU A 122 -25.59 -8.33 3.42
N GLU A 123 -25.42 -7.92 2.16
CA GLU A 123 -26.47 -7.38 1.28
C GLU A 123 -26.41 -8.04 -0.11
N PRO A 124 -27.00 -9.24 -0.30
CA PRO A 124 -26.99 -9.92 -1.59
C PRO A 124 -27.68 -9.10 -2.69
N GLY A 125 -27.01 -8.92 -3.82
CA GLY A 125 -27.53 -8.14 -4.96
C GLY A 125 -27.40 -6.62 -4.83
N VAL A 126 -26.68 -6.13 -3.81
CA VAL A 126 -26.36 -4.71 -3.66
C VAL A 126 -25.55 -4.19 -4.85
N ASP A 127 -25.90 -3.01 -5.33
CA ASP A 127 -25.07 -2.27 -6.28
C ASP A 127 -23.78 -1.82 -5.58
N LEU A 128 -22.66 -2.39 -6.02
CA LEU A 128 -21.34 -2.10 -5.46
C LEU A 128 -20.82 -0.73 -5.88
N GLN A 129 -21.28 -0.20 -7.00
CA GLN A 129 -20.68 0.96 -7.64
C GLN A 129 -20.77 2.23 -6.78
N PRO A 130 -21.90 2.57 -6.12
CA PRO A 130 -21.97 3.69 -5.20
C PRO A 130 -21.02 3.55 -4.00
N ALA A 131 -20.87 2.33 -3.47
CA ALA A 131 -20.04 2.06 -2.30
C ALA A 131 -18.54 2.17 -2.63
N LEU A 132 -18.13 1.61 -3.77
CA LEU A 132 -16.77 1.73 -4.29
C LEU A 132 -16.43 3.18 -4.67
N ALA A 133 -17.36 3.89 -5.32
CA ALA A 133 -17.18 5.31 -5.66
C ALA A 133 -17.00 6.19 -4.41
N ALA A 134 -17.80 5.97 -3.36
CA ALA A 134 -17.63 6.66 -2.09
C ALA A 134 -16.26 6.36 -1.48
N GLY A 135 -15.85 5.08 -1.42
CA GLY A 135 -14.52 4.69 -0.96
C GLY A 135 -13.39 5.35 -1.75
N GLY A 136 -13.52 5.43 -3.07
CA GLY A 136 -12.60 6.15 -3.95
C GLY A 136 -12.48 7.64 -3.59
N ALA A 137 -13.59 8.32 -3.33
CA ALA A 137 -13.58 9.73 -2.90
C ALA A 137 -12.83 9.94 -1.58
N TYR A 138 -13.04 9.07 -0.59
CA TYR A 138 -12.29 9.11 0.67
C TYR A 138 -10.79 8.87 0.46
N ASN A 139 -10.42 7.92 -0.40
CA ASN A 139 -9.03 7.64 -0.74
C ASN A 139 -8.36 8.84 -1.43
N LEU A 140 -9.06 9.54 -2.32
CA LEU A 140 -8.55 10.77 -2.96
C LEU A 140 -8.34 11.89 -1.95
N ALA A 141 -9.27 12.10 -1.02
CA ALA A 141 -9.11 13.08 0.05
C ALA A 141 -7.91 12.73 0.96
N ALA A 142 -7.74 11.45 1.30
CA ALA A 142 -6.62 10.97 2.09
C ALA A 142 -5.28 11.13 1.36
N LEU A 143 -5.25 10.88 0.06
CA LEU A 143 -4.09 11.12 -0.81
C LEU A 143 -3.74 12.62 -0.81
N ALA A 144 -4.71 13.50 -1.05
CA ALA A 144 -4.49 14.94 -1.07
C ALA A 144 -3.95 15.44 0.28
N ALA A 145 -4.53 15.00 1.39
CA ALA A 145 -4.07 15.34 2.73
C ALA A 145 -2.65 14.81 3.01
N GLY A 146 -2.34 13.58 2.59
CA GLY A 146 -1.02 12.98 2.73
C GLY A 146 0.05 13.74 1.95
N THR A 147 -0.25 14.13 0.71
CA THR A 147 0.65 14.95 -0.11
C THR A 147 0.84 16.36 0.44
N ALA A 148 -0.20 16.97 1.02
CA ALA A 148 -0.10 18.32 1.58
C ALA A 148 0.67 18.36 2.91
N ALA A 149 0.64 17.28 3.68
CA ALA A 149 1.27 17.19 4.99
C ALA A 149 2.75 16.73 4.95
N GLY A 150 3.19 16.12 3.84
CA GLY A 150 4.56 15.66 3.62
C GLY A 150 5.35 16.63 2.76
#